data_AF-A0A1J4WU67-F1
#
_entry.id   AF-A0A1J4WU67-F1
#
_cell.length_a   1.000
_cell.length_b   1.000
_cell.length_c   1.000
_cell.angle_alpha   90.00
_cell.angle_beta   90.00
_cell.angle_gamma   90.00
#
_symmetry.space_group_name_H-M   'P 1'
#
loop_
_entity.id
_entity.type
_entity.pdbx_description
1 polymer ?
#
loop_
_entity_poly.entity_id
_entity_poly.type
_entity_poly.pdbx_seq_one_letter_code
_entity_poly.pdbx_strand_id
1 'polypeptide(L)' 'MKEAIITTAAFIALTIAVVAAVLVGTSKSELAECTKWSQEADAYPGYFLASWQKAQCDAHGVFISSPVK' A
#
# COMPACT_ATOMS: atom_id res chain seq x y z
N MET A 1 25.38 4.55 -32.04
CA MET A 1 25.30 3.45 -31.05
C MET A 1 25.30 3.96 -29.61
N LYS A 2 26.26 4.80 -29.17
CA LYS A 2 26.29 5.36 -27.80
C LYS A 2 25.02 6.14 -27.42
N GLU A 3 24.55 7.02 -28.30
CA GLU A 3 23.32 7.81 -28.07
C GLU A 3 22.06 6.95 -27.88
N ALA A 4 21.95 5.85 -28.62
CA ALA A 4 20.83 4.91 -28.50
C ALA A 4 20.86 4.14 -27.17
N ILE A 5 22.05 3.81 -26.66
CA ILE A 5 22.22 3.16 -25.35
C ILE A 5 21.83 4.13 -24.24
N ILE A 6 22.27 5.38 -24.31
CA ILE A 6 21.97 6.41 -23.30
C ILE A 6 20.45 6.69 -23.23
N THR A 7 19.80 6.88 -24.38
CA THR A 7 18.35 7.11 -24.43
C THR A 7 17.55 5.92 -23.91
N THR A 8 17.95 4.69 -24.26
CA THR A 8 17.31 3.47 -23.73
C THR A 8 17.49 3.34 -22.22
N ALA A 9 18.71 3.58 -21.71
CA ALA A 9 18.99 3.53 -20.28
C ALA A 9 18.20 4.60 -19.49
N ALA A 10 18.09 5.82 -20.03
CA ALA A 10 17.32 6.89 -19.42
C ALA A 10 15.82 6.53 -19.33
N PHE A 11 15.27 5.90 -20.38
CA PHE A 11 13.88 5.47 -20.39
C PHE A 11 13.61 4.38 -19.35
N ILE A 12 14.49 3.38 -19.25
CA ILE A 12 14.41 2.31 -18.24
C ILE A 12 14.48 2.91 -16.83
N ALA A 13 15.42 3.83 -16.58
CA ALA A 13 15.57 4.49 -15.29
C ALA A 13 14.31 5.27 -14.91
N LEU A 14 13.69 5.99 -15.86
CA LEU A 14 12.44 6.70 -15.65
C LEU A 14 11.29 5.73 -15.30
N THR A 15 11.16 4.61 -16.01
CA THR A 15 10.14 3.61 -15.72
C THR A 15 10.29 3.04 -14.31
N ILE A 16 11.52 2.69 -13.91
CA ILE A 16 11.80 2.21 -12.55
C ILE A 16 11.44 3.26 -11.50
N ALA A 17 11.80 4.52 -11.73
CA ALA A 17 11.47 5.61 -10.81
C ALA A 17 9.95 5.80 -10.64
N VAL A 18 9.18 5.72 -11.73
CA VAL A 18 7.71 5.83 -11.68
C VAL A 18 7.10 4.66 -10.91
N VAL A 19 7.54 3.43 -11.19
CA VAL A 19 7.04 2.24 -10.45
C VAL A 19 7.36 2.35 -8.96
N ALA A 20 8.58 2.76 -8.60
CA ALA A 20 8.96 2.96 -7.22
C ALA A 20 8.10 4.03 -6.53
N ALA A 21 7.81 5.14 -7.21
CA ALA A 21 6.95 6.20 -6.66
C ALA A 21 5.52 5.70 -6.39
N VAL A 22 4.95 4.89 -7.30
CA VAL A 22 3.62 4.28 -7.12
C VAL A 22 3.60 3.32 -5.93
N LEU A 23 4.61 2.45 -5.80
CA LEU A 23 4.72 1.50 -4.69
C LEU A 23 4.84 2.21 -3.33
N VAL A 24 5.63 3.29 -3.26
CA VAL A 24 5.75 4.07 -2.03
C VAL A 24 4.46 4.83 -1.71
N GLY A 25 3.79 5.38 -2.73
CA GLY A 25 2.53 6.10 -2.56
C GLY A 25 1.40 5.19 -2.05
N THR A 26 1.28 3.99 -2.62
CA THR A 26 0.29 2.99 -2.21
C THR A 26 0.53 2.54 -0.77
N SER A 27 1.76 2.17 -0.39
CA SER A 27 2.08 1.79 0.99
C SER A 27 1.69 2.85 2.03
N LYS A 28 1.88 4.15 1.75
CA LYS A 28 1.44 5.22 2.66
C LYS A 28 -0.08 5.32 2.76
N SER A 29 -0.78 5.16 1.63
CA SER A 29 -2.24 5.17 1.60
C SER A 29 -2.80 3.99 2.39
N GLU A 30 -2.23 2.81 2.21
CA GLU A 30 -2.63 1.58 2.90
C GLU A 30 -2.49 1.70 4.42
N LEU A 31 -1.39 2.30 4.91
CA LEU A 31 -1.19 2.54 6.34
C LEU A 31 -2.22 3.52 6.92
N ALA A 32 -2.57 4.57 6.16
CA ALA A 32 -3.60 5.52 6.56
C ALA A 32 -4.99 4.87 6.63
N GLU A 33 -5.31 4.01 5.67
CA GLU A 33 -6.55 3.21 5.69
C GLU A 33 -6.59 2.25 6.88
N CYS A 34 -5.48 1.56 7.18
CA CYS A 34 -5.40 0.68 8.34
C CYS A 34 -5.62 1.42 9.66
N THR A 35 -5.10 2.63 9.78
CA THR A 35 -5.35 3.50 10.94
C THR A 35 -6.83 3.85 11.04
N LYS A 36 -7.47 4.20 9.92
CA LYS A 36 -8.90 4.50 9.88
C LYS A 36 -9.76 3.29 10.27
N TRP A 37 -9.49 2.10 9.72
CA TRP A 37 -10.24 0.90 10.08
C TRP A 37 -10.03 0.49 11.53
N SER A 38 -8.86 0.73 12.10
CA SER A 38 -8.64 0.53 13.54
C SER A 38 -9.57 1.43 14.36
N GLN A 39 -9.67 2.71 14.00
CA GLN A 39 -10.56 3.65 14.69
C GLN A 39 -12.04 3.27 14.52
N GLU A 40 -12.44 2.80 13.33
CA GLU A 40 -13.80 2.31 13.08
C GLU A 40 -14.10 1.04 13.88
N ALA A 41 -13.14 0.12 14.01
CA ALA A 41 -13.28 -1.08 14.83
C ALA A 41 -13.50 -0.75 16.31
N ASP A 42 -12.85 0.30 16.82
CA ASP A 42 -13.03 0.78 18.20
C ASP A 42 -14.35 1.53 18.39
N ALA A 43 -14.79 2.28 17.38
CA ALA A 43 -15.98 3.12 17.45
C ALA A 43 -17.31 2.37 17.24
N TYR A 44 -17.30 1.30 16.44
CA TYR A 44 -18.54 0.63 16.00
C TYR A 44 -18.60 -0.83 16.49
N PRO A 45 -19.42 -1.13 17.51
CA PRO A 45 -19.69 -2.50 17.92
C PRO A 45 -20.27 -3.31 16.75
N GLY A 46 -19.58 -4.40 16.38
CA GLY A 46 -19.96 -5.23 15.24
C GLY A 46 -19.33 -4.83 13.91
N TYR A 47 -18.36 -3.91 13.92
CA TYR A 47 -17.46 -3.70 12.79
C TYR A 47 -16.78 -5.02 12.40
N PHE A 48 -16.55 -5.20 11.11
CA PHE A 48 -15.86 -6.36 10.57
C PHE A 48 -14.95 -5.92 9.43
N LEU A 49 -13.83 -6.61 9.32
CA LEU A 49 -12.87 -6.40 8.24
C LEU A 49 -13.16 -7.40 7.11
N ALA A 50 -12.97 -6.98 5.87
CA ALA A 50 -12.76 -7.92 4.79
C ALA A 50 -11.39 -8.61 4.94
N SER A 51 -11.27 -9.83 4.41
CA SER A 51 -10.03 -10.61 4.47
C SER A 51 -8.80 -9.85 3.92
N TRP A 52 -8.99 -9.10 2.83
CA TRP A 52 -7.93 -8.31 2.21
C TRP A 52 -7.52 -7.11 3.08
N GLN A 53 -8.45 -6.49 3.82
CA GLN A 53 -8.14 -5.38 4.73
C GLN A 53 -7.28 -5.87 5.88
N LYS A 54 -7.64 -7.03 6.46
CA LYS A 54 -6.83 -7.67 7.49
C LYS A 54 -5.42 -7.99 6.97
N ALA A 55 -5.32 -8.61 5.80
CA ALA A 55 -4.03 -8.96 5.21
C ALA A 55 -3.16 -7.72 4.93
N GLN A 56 -3.76 -6.65 4.41
CA GLN A 56 -3.09 -5.37 4.16
C GLN A 56 -2.53 -4.78 5.47
N CYS A 57 -3.34 -4.73 6.52
CA CYS A 57 -2.90 -4.15 7.79
C CYS A 57 -1.89 -5.01 8.54
N ASP A 58 -2.03 -6.34 8.50
CA ASP A 58 -1.03 -7.27 9.04
C ASP A 58 0.32 -7.09 8.33
N ALA A 59 0.34 -6.86 7.01
CA ALA A 59 1.56 -6.59 6.24
C ALA A 59 2.27 -5.27 6.65
N HIS A 60 1.50 -4.30 7.17
CA HIS A 60 2.01 -3.05 7.74
C HIS A 60 2.24 -3.10 9.26
N GLY A 61 2.03 -4.27 9.89
CA GLY A 61 2.16 -4.44 11.34
C GLY A 61 1.05 -3.79 12.17
N VAL A 62 -0.07 -3.42 11.55
CA VAL A 62 -1.25 -2.84 12.19
C VAL A 62 -2.26 -3.96 12.46
N PHE A 63 -2.39 -4.36 13.73
CA PHE A 63 -3.29 -5.44 14.14
C PHE A 63 -4.63 -4.88 14.63
N ILE A 64 -5.69 -5.09 13.86
CA ILE A 64 -7.04 -4.65 14.21
C ILE A 64 -7.83 -5.81 14.81
N SER A 65 -8.34 -5.64 16.03
CA SER A 65 -9.09 -6.68 16.77
C SER A 65 -10.56 -6.76 16.37
N SER A 66 -10.86 -6.75 15.07
CA SER A 66 -12.21 -6.93 14.54
C SER A 66 -12.35 -8.27 13.80
N PRO A 67 -13.51 -8.93 13.87
CA PRO A 67 -13.77 -10.17 13.13
C PRO A 67 -13.67 -9.95 11.62
N VAL A 68 -13.22 -10.98 10.90
CA VAL A 68 -13.17 -10.97 9.43
C VAL A 68 -14.43 -11.63 8.86
N LYS A 69 -15.00 -11.03 7.81
CA LYS A 69 -16.10 -11.60 7.03
C LYS A 69 -15.78 -11.68 5.55
#